data_AF-A0A382JTQ1-F1
#
_entry.id   AF-A0A382JTQ1-F1
#
_cell.length_a   1.000
_cell.length_b   1.000
_cell.length_c   1.000
_cell.angle_alpha   90.00
_cell.angle_beta   90.00
_cell.angle_gamma   90.00
#
_symmetry.space_group_name_H-M   'P 1'
#
loop_
_entity.id
_entity.type
_entity.pdbx_description
1 polymer ?
#
loop_
_entity_poly.entity_id
_entity_poly.type
_entity_poly.pdbx_seq_one_letter_code
_entity_poly.pdbx_strand_id
1 'polypeptide(L)' 'MSFKRGNLEKQVLKLPQEVRWCKRCTISNQRPRISFDDKGVCSACNNKDYK' A
#
# COMPACT_ATOMS: atom_id res chain seq x y z
N MET A 1 15.95 -21.48 15.56
CA MET A 1 16.62 -21.05 14.32
C MET A 1 16.18 -19.63 13.98
N SER A 2 17.11 -18.72 13.72
CA SER A 2 16.77 -17.34 13.36
C SER A 2 16.34 -17.30 11.89
N PHE A 3 15.11 -16.87 11.64
CA PHE A 3 14.59 -16.68 10.29
C PHE A 3 15.37 -15.55 9.60
N LYS A 4 16.21 -15.91 8.63
CA LYS A 4 16.85 -14.92 7.74
C LYS A 4 15.82 -14.45 6.72
N ARG A 5 15.35 -13.21 6.85
CA ARG A 5 14.51 -12.56 5.82
C ARG A 5 15.28 -12.52 4.50
N GLY A 6 14.80 -13.25 3.49
CA GLY A 6 15.33 -13.19 2.13
C GLY A 6 15.02 -11.85 1.46
N ASN A 7 15.92 -11.35 0.60
CA ASN A 7 15.76 -10.09 -0.12
C ASN A 7 15.12 -10.28 -1.52
N LEU A 8 14.19 -11.22 -1.64
CA LEU A 8 13.53 -11.53 -2.91
C LEU A 8 12.57 -10.40 -3.32
N GLU A 9 11.84 -9.83 -2.36
CA GLU A 9 10.83 -8.79 -2.59
C GLU A 9 11.37 -7.39 -2.27
N LYS A 10 12.18 -6.85 -3.19
CA LYS A 10 12.80 -5.51 -3.06
C LYS A 10 11.78 -4.36 -2.93
N GLN A 11 10.52 -4.58 -3.29
CA GLN A 11 9.46 -3.56 -3.21
C GLN A 11 9.10 -3.22 -1.76
N VAL A 12 9.22 -4.19 -0.84
CA VAL A 12 8.91 -4.01 0.59
C VAL A 12 9.86 -3.00 1.24
N LEU A 13 11.11 -2.91 0.78
CA LEU A 13 12.11 -1.96 1.27
C LEU A 13 11.73 -0.49 1.03
N LYS A 14 10.82 -0.24 0.07
CA LYS A 14 10.39 1.12 -0.31
C LYS A 14 9.05 1.51 0.32
N LEU A 15 8.47 0.66 1.16
CA LEU A 15 7.19 0.96 1.79
C LEU A 15 7.37 2.03 2.88
N PRO A 16 6.39 2.94 3.02
CA PRO A 16 6.40 3.93 4.09
C PRO A 16 6.32 3.23 5.45
N GLN A 17 6.95 3.80 6.48
CA GLN A 17 6.84 3.26 7.85
C GLN A 17 5.48 3.55 8.49
N GLU A 18 4.92 4.71 8.18
CA GLU A 18 3.61 5.11 8.67
C GLU A 18 2.51 4.37 7.89
N VAL A 19 1.71 3.58 8.61
CA VAL A 19 0.59 2.85 8.03
C VAL A 19 -0.63 3.78 7.95
N ARG A 20 -1.14 3.95 6.72
CA ARG A 20 -2.38 4.68 6.44
C ARG A 20 -3.38 3.76 5.76
N TRP A 21 -4.66 4.03 5.99
CA TRP A 21 -5.78 3.21 5.52
C TRP A 21 -6.68 4.00 4.60
N CYS A 22 -7.15 3.35 3.53
CA CYS A 22 -8.10 3.94 2.60
C CYS A 22 -9.43 4.16 3.32
N LYS A 23 -9.96 5.38 3.27
CA LYS A 23 -11.25 5.72 3.92
C LYS A 23 -12.46 4.97 3.35
N ARG A 24 -12.34 4.37 2.15
CA ARG A 24 -13.44 3.68 1.46
C ARG A 24 -13.41 2.16 1.58
N CYS A 25 -12.22 1.56 1.57
CA CYS A 25 -12.08 0.10 1.48
C CYS A 25 -11.13 -0.49 2.52
N THR A 26 -10.60 0.31 3.45
CA THR A 26 -9.74 -0.16 4.54
C THR A 26 -8.48 -0.89 4.05
N ILE A 27 -8.02 -0.64 2.82
CA ILE A 27 -6.75 -1.15 2.33
C ILE A 27 -5.59 -0.27 2.83
N SER A 28 -4.45 -0.87 3.17
CA SER A 28 -3.30 -0.13 3.68
C SER A 28 -2.39 0.41 2.57
N ASN A 29 -1.68 1.50 2.86
CA ASN A 29 -0.56 2.00 2.06
C ASN A 29 0.68 1.08 2.06
N GLN A 30 0.67 0.01 2.88
CA GLN A 30 1.71 -1.04 2.89
C GLN A 30 1.61 -1.97 1.68
N ARG A 31 0.53 -1.89 0.89
CA ARG A 31 0.43 -2.63 -0.38
C ARG A 31 1.42 -2.02 -1.38
N PRO A 32 2.39 -2.78 -1.91
CA PRO A 32 3.35 -2.25 -2.88
C PRO A 32 2.66 -1.56 -4.07
N ARG A 33 3.18 -0.38 -4.45
CA ARG A 33 2.70 0.46 -5.57
C ARG A 33 1.27 1.01 -5.42
N ILE A 34 0.69 0.98 -4.22
CA ILE A 34 -0.58 1.70 -3.97
C ILE A 34 -0.30 3.19 -3.76
N SER A 35 -1.12 4.04 -4.37
CA SER A 35 -1.05 5.49 -4.18
C SER A 35 -2.33 5.97 -3.53
N PHE A 36 -2.21 6.98 -2.67
CA PHE A 36 -3.33 7.63 -2.01
C PHE A 36 -3.45 9.05 -2.54
N ASP A 37 -4.68 9.52 -2.73
CA ASP A 37 -4.95 10.92 -3.02
C ASP A 37 -5.05 11.76 -1.74
N ASP A 38 -5.21 13.07 -1.91
CA ASP A 38 -5.35 14.03 -0.80
C ASP A 38 -6.61 13.79 0.05
N LYS A 39 -7.60 13.08 -0.48
CA LYS A 39 -8.82 12.72 0.24
C LYS A 39 -8.62 11.48 1.11
N GLY A 40 -7.51 10.76 0.97
CA GLY A 40 -7.21 9.52 1.67
C GLY A 40 -7.89 8.30 1.03
N VAL A 41 -8.18 8.37 -0.27
CA VAL A 41 -8.72 7.27 -1.08
C VAL A 41 -7.60 6.65 -1.90
N CYS A 42 -7.58 5.31 -1.99
CA CYS A 42 -6.56 4.61 -2.74
C CYS A 42 -6.82 4.63 -4.25
N SER A 43 -5.75 4.53 -5.03
CA SER A 43 -5.78 4.53 -6.50
C SER A 43 -6.71 3.47 -7.09
N ALA A 44 -6.87 2.31 -6.43
CA ALA A 44 -7.78 1.25 -6.86
C ALA A 44 -9.25 1.67 -6.76
N CYS A 45 -9.64 2.35 -5.69
CA CYS A 45 -10.99 2.89 -5.53
C CYS A 45 -11.27 4.00 -6.54
N ASN A 46 -10.31 4.90 -6.78
CA ASN A 46 -10.45 5.95 -7.78
C ASN A 46 -10.58 5.36 -9.21
N ASN A 47 -9.79 4.33 -9.53
CA ASN A 47 -9.89 3.65 -10.82
C ASN A 47 -11.21 2.87 -10.97
N LYS A 48 -11.79 2.35 -9.88
CA LYS A 48 -13.12 1.72 -9.90
C LYS A 48 -14.22 2.72 -10.21
N ASP A 49 -14.10 3.97 -9.77
CA ASP A 49 -15.14 4.98 -10.07
C ASP A 49 -15.01 5.55 -11.47
N TYR A 50 -13.80 5.53 -12.04
CA TYR A 50 -13.55 5.98 -13.41
C TYR A 50 -14.15 5.04 -14.47
N LYS A 51 -14.32 3.76 -14.14
CA LYS A 51 -14.66 2.70 -15.09
C LYS A 51 -15.96 2.00 -14.71
#